data_AF-A0A255TP07-F1
#
_entry.id   AF-A0A255TP07-F1
#
_cell.length_a   1.000
_cell.length_b   1.000
_cell.length_c   1.000
_cell.angle_alpha   90.00
_cell.angle_beta   90.00
_cell.angle_gamma   90.00
#
_symmetry.space_group_name_H-M   'P 1'
#
loop_
_entity.id
_entity.type
_entity.pdbx_description
1 polymer ?
#
loop_
_entity_poly.entity_id
_entity_poly.type
_entity_poly.pdbx_seq_one_letter_code
_entity_poly.pdbx_strand_id
1 'polypeptide(L)'
;MSEVTITLDTRLYQPPTAKDITEGKQYVLKRNANANELKKTIDGILMNAVGEIFELIYKYPQKGKNLSFSENKTLEEEVQEVLDDAEQEIYELIQSYALNCTEDEKFKNMLLLYILSLGRGNRNLRTTLHTYMKRFMYDIEALAAAYTNKGYSYTTAVTKAKTSIHSVYTQPEVKEAFSVPGMKAIYIASKGIHYDFETGKGTRGISNNGIINVIMMAEATVHMAWMRAEGLEFEQKGAAGYYQLRGSNYPCAACDEQVGFHKGIEGIYTDPLVHLHCCCYRIPIYPQNNFTNGIINII
;
A
#
# COMPACT_ATOMS: atom_id res chain seq x y z
N MET A 1 8.26 -30.35 4.75
CA MET A 1 8.20 -29.49 3.55
C MET A 1 7.57 -30.31 2.46
N SER A 2 6.43 -29.88 1.91
CA SER A 2 5.85 -30.57 0.75
C SER A 2 6.83 -30.49 -0.43
N GLU A 3 6.96 -31.59 -1.15
CA GLU A 3 7.73 -31.68 -2.38
C GLU A 3 7.10 -30.74 -3.40
N VAL A 4 7.90 -29.85 -4.02
CA VAL A 4 7.42 -28.92 -5.04
C VAL A 4 7.57 -29.60 -6.39
N THR A 5 6.46 -30.00 -7.02
CA THR A 5 6.49 -30.58 -8.37
C THR A 5 6.55 -29.47 -9.41
N ILE A 6 7.61 -29.45 -10.21
CA ILE A 6 7.84 -28.48 -11.29
C ILE A 6 7.74 -29.22 -12.61
N THR A 7 6.84 -28.76 -13.49
CA THR A 7 6.66 -29.35 -14.82
C THR A 7 7.28 -28.44 -15.87
N LEU A 8 8.34 -28.89 -16.53
CA LEU A 8 9.12 -28.09 -17.47
C LEU A 8 9.60 -28.96 -18.63
N ASP A 9 9.68 -28.42 -19.85
CA ASP A 9 10.33 -29.11 -20.97
C ASP A 9 11.86 -29.07 -20.78
N THR A 10 12.41 -30.13 -20.18
CA THR A 10 13.82 -30.24 -19.84
C THR A 10 14.77 -30.35 -21.04
N ARG A 11 14.22 -30.47 -22.26
CA ARG A 11 15.00 -30.38 -23.50
C ARG A 11 15.31 -28.92 -23.84
N LEU A 12 14.49 -27.98 -23.37
CA LEU A 12 14.57 -26.56 -23.67
C LEU A 12 15.08 -25.74 -22.49
N TYR A 13 14.85 -26.20 -21.26
CA TYR A 13 15.12 -25.43 -20.06
C TYR A 13 15.79 -26.27 -18.97
N GLN A 14 16.64 -25.61 -18.19
CA GLN A 14 17.27 -26.20 -17.02
C GLN A 14 16.25 -26.32 -15.89
N PRO A 15 16.13 -27.50 -15.24
CA PRO A 15 15.38 -27.60 -14.00
C PRO A 15 15.96 -26.66 -12.94
N PRO A 16 15.13 -25.95 -12.18
CA PRO A 16 15.62 -25.08 -11.12
C PRO A 16 16.25 -25.89 -9.99
N THR A 17 17.26 -25.31 -9.36
CA THR A 17 17.98 -25.93 -8.25
C THR A 17 17.26 -25.70 -6.91
N ALA A 18 17.62 -26.48 -5.89
CA ALA A 18 17.15 -26.22 -4.52
C ALA A 18 17.55 -24.82 -4.01
N LYS A 19 18.67 -24.29 -4.52
CA LYS A 19 19.13 -22.93 -4.23
C LYS A 19 18.16 -21.90 -4.81
N ASP A 20 17.78 -22.03 -6.09
CA ASP A 20 16.82 -21.12 -6.74
C ASP A 20 15.49 -21.06 -5.99
N ILE A 21 14.98 -22.22 -5.56
CA ILE A 21 13.76 -22.32 -4.76
C ILE A 21 13.92 -21.63 -3.40
N THR A 22 15.08 -21.79 -2.76
CA THR A 22 15.36 -21.17 -1.45
C THR A 22 15.46 -19.65 -1.58
N GLU A 23 16.18 -19.16 -2.60
CA GLU A 23 16.34 -17.73 -2.87
C GLU A 23 15.00 -17.07 -3.19
N GLY A 24 14.17 -17.67 -4.05
CA GLY A 24 12.83 -17.14 -4.35
C GLY A 24 11.93 -17.03 -3.10
N LYS A 25 11.98 -18.04 -2.22
CA LYS A 25 11.26 -17.98 -0.93
C LYS A 25 11.79 -16.89 -0.01
N GLN A 26 13.11 -16.77 0.11
CA GLN A 26 13.73 -15.74 0.94
C GLN A 26 13.42 -14.33 0.41
N TYR A 27 13.39 -14.16 -0.92
CA TYR A 27 13.05 -12.91 -1.57
C TYR A 27 11.65 -12.42 -1.19
N VAL A 28 10.62 -13.28 -1.32
CA VAL A 28 9.25 -12.90 -0.96
C VAL A 28 9.09 -12.65 0.54
N LEU A 29 9.79 -13.40 1.39
CA LEU A 29 9.78 -13.18 2.84
C LEU A 29 10.39 -11.82 3.19
N LYS A 30 11.53 -11.47 2.59
CA LYS A 30 12.20 -10.17 2.79
C LYS A 30 11.31 -9.02 2.30
N ARG A 31 10.70 -9.16 1.12
CA ARG A 31 9.75 -8.19 0.57
C ARG A 31 8.58 -7.94 1.52
N ASN A 32 7.96 -9.01 2.00
CA ASN A 32 6.80 -8.92 2.88
C ASN A 32 7.16 -8.38 4.26
N ALA A 33 8.34 -8.71 4.81
CA ALA A 33 8.84 -8.12 6.04
C ALA A 33 9.03 -6.61 5.90
N ASN A 34 9.66 -6.18 4.81
CA ASN A 34 9.92 -4.78 4.49
C ASN A 34 8.62 -3.97 4.34
N ALA A 35 7.64 -4.48 3.59
CA ALA A 35 6.35 -3.82 3.43
C ALA A 35 5.55 -3.74 4.75
N ASN A 36 5.62 -4.77 5.59
CA ASN A 36 5.00 -4.76 6.92
C ASN A 36 5.64 -3.76 7.89
N GLU A 37 6.96 -3.59 7.82
CA GLU A 37 7.68 -2.58 8.60
C GLU A 37 7.28 -1.17 8.16
N LEU A 38 7.31 -0.89 6.85
CA LEU A 38 6.85 0.40 6.30
C LEU A 38 5.43 0.73 6.77
N LYS A 39 4.51 -0.24 6.68
CA LYS A 39 3.13 -0.08 7.14
C LYS A 39 3.05 0.38 8.60
N LYS A 40 3.81 -0.25 9.50
CA LYS A 40 3.83 0.12 10.93
C LYS A 40 4.40 1.51 11.15
N THR A 41 5.44 1.88 10.40
CA THR A 41 6.06 3.20 10.49
C THR A 41 5.09 4.29 10.03
N ILE A 42 4.47 4.11 8.86
CA ILE A 42 3.45 5.03 8.33
C ILE A 42 2.26 5.15 9.29
N ASP A 43 1.80 4.03 9.85
CA ASP A 43 0.72 4.03 10.84
C ASP A 43 1.07 4.92 12.05
N GLY A 44 2.29 4.80 12.56
CA GLY A 44 2.82 5.64 13.65
C GLY A 44 2.84 7.14 13.30
N ILE A 45 3.33 7.50 12.11
CA ILE A 45 3.35 8.90 11.62
C ILE A 45 1.93 9.46 11.59
N LEU A 46 1.00 8.72 11.00
CA LEU A 46 -0.40 9.15 10.91
C LEU A 46 -1.05 9.22 12.30
N MET A 47 -0.76 8.32 13.23
CA MET A 47 -1.23 8.41 14.62
C MET A 47 -0.71 9.65 15.35
N ASN A 48 0.51 10.09 15.06
CA ASN A 48 1.06 11.33 15.63
C ASN A 48 0.33 12.54 15.07
N ALA A 49 0.14 12.59 13.74
CA ALA A 49 -0.63 13.64 13.07
C ALA A 49 -2.07 13.74 13.61
N VAL A 50 -2.75 12.61 13.90
CA VAL A 50 -4.06 12.63 14.58
C VAL A 50 -3.98 13.39 15.92
N GLY A 51 -2.96 13.13 16.73
CA GLY A 51 -2.78 13.78 18.02
C GLY A 51 -2.58 15.29 17.89
N GLU A 52 -1.66 15.69 17.02
CA GLU A 52 -1.32 17.09 16.76
C GLU A 52 -2.52 17.87 16.21
N ILE A 53 -3.23 17.33 15.23
CA ILE A 53 -4.41 17.96 14.64
C ILE A 53 -5.53 18.10 15.70
N PHE A 54 -5.73 17.10 16.57
CA PHE A 54 -6.69 17.25 17.67
C PHE A 54 -6.26 18.34 18.67
N GLU A 55 -4.97 18.50 18.93
CA GLU A 55 -4.47 19.59 19.77
C GLU A 55 -4.82 20.95 19.15
N LEU A 56 -4.59 21.13 17.85
CA LEU A 56 -4.98 22.32 17.10
C LEU A 56 -6.49 22.55 17.22
N ILE A 57 -7.31 21.56 16.84
CA ILE A 57 -8.77 21.67 16.94
C ILE A 57 -9.20 22.11 18.32
N TYR A 58 -8.62 21.58 19.40
CA TYR A 58 -9.01 21.90 20.77
C TYR A 58 -8.64 23.31 21.22
N LYS A 59 -7.64 23.97 20.60
CA LYS A 59 -7.31 25.39 20.83
C LYS A 59 -8.37 26.35 20.27
N TYR A 60 -9.08 25.94 19.21
CA TYR A 60 -10.06 26.76 18.53
C TYR A 60 -11.46 26.67 19.15
N PRO A 61 -12.28 27.75 19.13
CA PRO A 61 -13.61 27.76 19.73
C PRO A 61 -14.67 27.00 18.92
N GLN A 62 -14.45 26.74 17.63
CA GLN A 62 -15.38 25.98 16.80
C GLN A 62 -15.42 24.52 17.25
N LYS A 63 -16.62 24.03 17.58
CA LYS A 63 -16.87 22.67 18.09
C LYS A 63 -18.15 22.09 17.50
N GLY A 64 -18.24 20.77 17.52
CA GLY A 64 -19.43 20.03 17.15
C GLY A 64 -19.96 20.43 15.78
N LYS A 65 -21.21 20.91 15.74
CA LYS A 65 -21.86 21.39 14.51
C LYS A 65 -21.09 22.48 13.78
N ASN A 66 -20.35 23.31 14.52
CA ASN A 66 -19.64 24.46 13.98
C ASN A 66 -18.22 24.15 13.53
N LEU A 67 -17.70 22.94 13.82
CA LEU A 67 -16.36 22.55 13.39
C LEU A 67 -16.36 22.29 11.88
N SER A 68 -15.52 23.03 11.17
CA SER A 68 -15.18 22.79 9.77
C SER A 68 -13.82 23.42 9.48
N PHE A 69 -12.91 22.66 8.88
CA PHE A 69 -11.64 23.17 8.36
C PHE A 69 -11.89 24.13 7.22
N SER A 70 -12.73 23.75 6.24
CA SER A 70 -13.01 24.59 5.07
C SER A 70 -13.66 25.94 5.38
N GLU A 71 -14.28 26.10 6.55
CA GLU A 71 -14.86 27.37 7.01
C GLU A 71 -13.97 28.16 7.97
N ASN A 72 -12.85 27.58 8.43
CA ASN A 72 -11.86 28.24 9.29
C ASN A 72 -10.47 28.12 8.66
N LYS A 73 -10.13 29.07 7.79
CA LYS A 73 -8.87 29.06 7.01
C LYS A 73 -7.62 28.98 7.88
N THR A 74 -7.57 29.67 9.01
CA THR A 74 -6.38 29.63 9.88
C THR A 74 -6.20 28.24 10.49
N LEU A 75 -7.28 27.60 10.95
CA LEU A 75 -7.20 26.21 11.42
C LEU A 75 -6.87 25.25 10.28
N GLU A 76 -7.43 25.45 9.08
CA GLU A 76 -7.13 24.63 7.90
C GLU A 76 -5.64 24.72 7.52
N GLU A 77 -5.06 25.92 7.53
CA GLU A 77 -3.63 26.14 7.25
C GLU A 77 -2.74 25.43 8.28
N GLU A 78 -2.99 25.60 9.58
CA GLU A 78 -2.22 24.90 10.63
C GLU A 78 -2.36 23.37 10.54
N VAL A 79 -3.54 22.86 10.19
CA VAL A 79 -3.76 21.41 9.99
C VAL A 79 -3.05 20.93 8.72
N GLN A 80 -3.02 21.73 7.67
CA GLN A 80 -2.35 21.41 6.42
C GLN A 80 -0.83 21.31 6.62
N GLU A 81 -0.22 22.17 7.45
CA GLU A 81 1.20 22.07 7.79
C GLU A 81 1.55 20.70 8.41
N VAL A 82 0.77 20.25 9.39
CA VAL A 82 0.97 18.91 10.01
C VAL A 82 0.83 17.78 8.97
N LEU A 83 -0.09 17.93 8.02
CA LEU A 83 -0.28 16.92 6.97
C LEU A 83 0.80 16.95 5.92
N ASP A 84 1.32 18.11 5.56
CA ASP A 84 2.39 18.27 4.57
C ASP A 84 3.69 17.66 5.10
N ASP A 85 4.01 17.86 6.38
CA ASP A 85 5.14 17.22 7.05
C ASP A 85 5.00 15.69 7.06
N ALA A 86 3.84 15.19 7.48
CA ALA A 86 3.55 13.75 7.46
C ALA A 86 3.56 13.17 6.03
N GLU A 87 3.01 13.89 5.05
CA GLU A 87 2.99 13.48 3.64
C GLU A 87 4.41 13.35 3.10
N GLN A 88 5.28 14.33 3.36
CA GLN A 88 6.65 14.34 2.90
C GLN A 88 7.45 13.18 3.51
N GLU A 89 7.34 12.95 4.82
CA GLU A 89 8.02 11.83 5.49
C GLU A 89 7.56 10.48 4.92
N ILE A 90 6.25 10.29 4.75
CA ILE A 90 5.68 9.06 4.17
C ILE A 90 6.16 8.86 2.73
N TYR A 91 6.21 9.93 1.93
CA TYR A 91 6.66 9.87 0.54
C TYR A 91 8.12 9.44 0.40
N GLU A 92 9.00 9.93 1.29
CA GLU A 92 10.40 9.54 1.35
C GLU A 92 10.58 8.10 1.82
N LEU A 93 9.81 7.68 2.84
CA LEU A 93 9.81 6.31 3.33
C LEU A 93 9.37 5.30 2.25
N ILE A 94 8.32 5.61 1.49
CA ILE A 94 7.87 4.74 0.38
C ILE A 94 9.01 4.50 -0.61
N GLN A 95 9.71 5.57 -1.02
CA GLN A 95 10.82 5.46 -1.97
C GLN A 95 11.97 4.64 -1.38
N SER A 96 12.38 4.94 -0.14
CA SER A 96 13.47 4.24 0.54
C SER A 96 13.21 2.73 0.63
N TYR A 97 12.02 2.35 1.11
CA TYR A 97 11.64 0.94 1.24
C TYR A 97 11.40 0.25 -0.11
N ALA A 98 10.92 0.96 -1.12
CA ALA A 98 10.74 0.40 -2.46
C ALA A 98 12.08 0.14 -3.17
N LEU A 99 13.09 0.99 -2.93
CA LEU A 99 14.40 0.91 -3.58
C LEU A 99 15.39 -0.01 -2.85
N ASN A 100 15.17 -0.38 -1.59
CA ASN A 100 16.07 -1.28 -0.84
C ASN A 100 16.06 -2.75 -1.31
N CYS A 101 15.33 -3.05 -2.38
CA CYS A 101 15.32 -4.36 -3.02
C CYS A 101 16.64 -4.68 -3.75
N THR A 102 17.44 -3.67 -4.10
CA THR A 102 18.67 -3.83 -4.87
C THR A 102 19.71 -2.79 -4.49
N GLU A 103 20.99 -3.13 -4.64
CA GLU A 103 22.12 -2.19 -4.52
C GLU A 103 22.65 -1.75 -5.89
N ASP A 104 22.12 -2.26 -6.99
CA ASP A 104 22.50 -1.86 -8.33
C ASP A 104 21.90 -0.47 -8.66
N GLU A 105 22.77 0.53 -8.81
CA GLU A 105 22.37 1.92 -9.08
C GLU A 105 21.63 2.10 -10.41
N LYS A 106 21.90 1.26 -11.43
CA LYS A 106 21.12 1.28 -12.67
C LYS A 106 19.70 0.82 -12.40
N PHE A 107 19.54 -0.25 -11.62
CA PHE A 107 18.21 -0.74 -11.24
C PHE A 107 17.48 0.26 -10.35
N LYS A 108 18.14 0.87 -9.35
CA LYS A 108 17.53 1.93 -8.53
C LYS A 108 16.97 3.06 -9.38
N ASN A 109 17.72 3.55 -10.38
CA ASN A 109 17.23 4.61 -11.27
C ASN A 109 16.02 4.19 -12.10
N MET A 110 16.03 2.97 -12.66
CA MET A 110 14.88 2.43 -13.41
C MET A 110 13.65 2.25 -12.53
N LEU A 111 13.85 1.74 -11.32
CA LEU A 111 12.79 1.53 -10.33
C LEU A 111 12.22 2.86 -9.85
N LEU A 112 13.04 3.87 -9.60
CA LEU A 112 12.57 5.18 -9.17
C LEU A 112 11.59 5.78 -10.18
N LEU A 113 11.92 5.80 -11.48
CA LEU A 113 11.01 6.29 -12.51
C LEU A 113 9.68 5.52 -12.54
N TYR A 114 9.76 4.20 -12.39
CA TYR A 114 8.57 3.34 -12.29
C TYR A 114 7.73 3.68 -11.05
N ILE A 115 8.33 3.71 -9.87
CA ILE A 115 7.68 4.04 -8.59
C ILE A 115 6.99 5.41 -8.67
N LEU A 116 7.68 6.42 -9.20
CA LEU A 116 7.12 7.75 -9.38
C LEU A 116 5.90 7.75 -10.31
N SER A 117 5.87 6.86 -11.31
CA SER A 117 4.73 6.72 -12.23
C SER A 117 3.52 5.98 -11.63
N LEU A 118 3.70 5.22 -10.54
CA LEU A 118 2.62 4.46 -9.92
C LEU A 118 1.57 5.40 -9.34
N GLY A 119 0.29 5.04 -9.41
CA GLY A 119 -0.79 5.84 -8.84
C GLY A 119 -2.16 5.34 -9.26
N ARG A 120 -3.20 6.12 -8.96
CA ARG A 120 -4.58 5.76 -9.27
C ARG A 120 -5.13 6.58 -10.44
N GLY A 121 -5.61 5.90 -11.48
CA GLY A 121 -6.12 6.56 -12.68
C GLY A 121 -5.00 7.27 -13.44
N ASN A 122 -5.17 8.55 -13.74
CA ASN A 122 -4.15 9.35 -14.45
C ASN A 122 -3.19 10.08 -13.49
N ARG A 123 -3.12 9.67 -12.22
CA ARG A 123 -2.27 10.27 -11.20
C ARG A 123 -0.98 9.48 -11.01
N ASN A 124 0.05 10.20 -10.57
CA ASN A 124 1.31 9.64 -10.10
C ASN A 124 1.29 9.39 -8.58
N LEU A 125 2.42 8.96 -8.02
CA LEU A 125 2.48 8.51 -6.63
C LEU A 125 2.21 9.66 -5.68
N ARG A 126 2.84 10.81 -5.93
CA ARG A 126 2.72 12.01 -5.10
C ARG A 126 1.30 12.54 -5.08
N THR A 127 0.67 12.69 -6.25
CA THR A 127 -0.72 13.18 -6.34
C THR A 127 -1.71 12.20 -5.71
N THR A 128 -1.46 10.89 -5.84
CA THR A 128 -2.29 9.87 -5.20
C THR A 128 -2.17 9.94 -3.67
N LEU A 129 -0.95 10.08 -3.15
CA LEU A 129 -0.69 10.25 -1.72
C LEU A 129 -1.36 11.50 -1.17
N HIS A 130 -1.15 12.65 -1.81
CA HIS A 130 -1.79 13.90 -1.43
C HIS A 130 -3.31 13.79 -1.35
N THR A 131 -3.93 13.14 -2.35
CA THR A 131 -5.38 12.89 -2.34
C THR A 131 -5.81 12.08 -1.11
N TYR A 132 -5.05 11.05 -0.76
CA TYR A 132 -5.37 10.21 0.40
C TYR A 132 -5.10 10.91 1.73
N MET A 133 -4.07 11.77 1.82
CA MET A 133 -3.80 12.63 2.98
C MET A 133 -4.94 13.65 3.19
N LYS A 134 -5.44 14.26 2.12
CA LYS A 134 -6.62 15.14 2.20
C LYS A 134 -7.87 14.40 2.66
N ARG A 135 -8.06 13.14 2.26
CA ARG A 135 -9.16 12.32 2.80
C ARG A 135 -8.96 12.03 4.28
N PHE A 136 -7.74 11.71 4.68
CA PHE A 136 -7.38 11.47 6.07
C PHE A 136 -7.63 12.71 6.95
N MET A 137 -7.32 13.91 6.46
CA MET A 137 -7.68 15.18 7.13
C MET A 137 -9.16 15.24 7.50
N TYR A 138 -10.03 14.98 6.54
CA TYR A 138 -11.47 15.08 6.73
C TYR A 138 -12.05 13.90 7.52
N ASP A 139 -11.37 12.75 7.58
CA ASP A 139 -11.68 11.68 8.54
C ASP A 139 -11.43 12.16 9.98
N ILE A 140 -10.34 12.87 10.22
CA ILE A 140 -10.03 13.50 11.51
C ILE A 140 -11.08 14.56 11.85
N GLU A 141 -11.44 15.42 10.90
CA GLU A 141 -12.51 16.41 11.06
C GLU A 141 -13.83 15.77 11.49
N ALA A 142 -14.21 14.65 10.86
CA ALA A 142 -15.43 13.93 11.18
C ALA A 142 -15.42 13.37 12.62
N LEU A 143 -14.33 12.74 13.04
CA LEU A 143 -14.16 12.27 14.41
C LEU A 143 -14.22 13.41 15.41
N ALA A 144 -13.47 14.49 15.15
CA ALA A 144 -13.41 15.64 16.03
C ALA A 144 -14.76 16.33 16.17
N ALA A 145 -15.49 16.51 15.07
CA ALA A 145 -16.82 17.10 15.08
C ALA A 145 -17.79 16.22 15.89
N ALA A 146 -17.75 14.89 15.71
CA ALA A 146 -18.56 13.97 16.49
C ALA A 146 -18.25 14.01 18.00
N TYR A 147 -16.96 13.95 18.37
CA TYR A 147 -16.52 13.92 19.77
C TYR A 147 -16.74 15.23 20.50
N THR A 148 -16.48 16.36 19.85
CA THR A 148 -16.76 17.68 20.43
C THR A 148 -18.26 17.95 20.52
N ASN A 149 -19.07 17.44 19.59
CA ASN A 149 -20.55 17.47 19.72
C ASN A 149 -21.05 16.65 20.91
N LYS A 150 -20.33 15.59 21.29
CA LYS A 150 -20.58 14.81 22.51
C LYS A 150 -20.04 15.44 23.80
N GLY A 151 -19.34 16.57 23.71
CA GLY A 151 -18.74 17.23 24.87
C GLY A 151 -17.55 16.49 25.46
N TYR A 152 -16.85 15.67 24.68
CA TYR A 152 -15.64 14.99 25.16
C TYR A 152 -14.51 16.00 25.42
N SER A 153 -13.78 15.78 26.51
CA SER A 153 -12.54 16.49 26.79
C SER A 153 -11.49 16.16 25.72
N TYR A 154 -10.47 17.02 25.61
CA TYR A 154 -9.33 16.79 24.73
C TYR A 154 -8.70 15.40 24.92
N THR A 155 -8.41 15.03 26.16
CA THR A 155 -7.75 13.76 26.49
C THR A 155 -8.58 12.54 26.09
N THR A 156 -9.89 12.57 26.34
CA THR A 156 -10.80 11.50 25.92
C THR A 156 -10.93 11.44 24.40
N ALA A 157 -11.06 12.59 23.75
CA ALA A 157 -11.25 12.66 22.31
C ALA A 157 -10.02 12.16 21.54
N VAL A 158 -8.80 12.57 21.91
CA VAL A 158 -7.55 12.08 21.28
C VAL A 158 -7.40 10.58 21.44
N THR A 159 -7.64 10.05 22.65
CA THR A 159 -7.51 8.61 22.92
C THR A 159 -8.48 7.80 22.05
N LYS A 160 -9.73 8.27 21.93
CA LYS A 160 -10.72 7.63 21.07
C LYS A 160 -10.40 7.82 19.59
N ALA A 161 -9.88 8.96 19.18
CA ALA A 161 -9.51 9.21 17.78
C ALA A 161 -8.42 8.25 17.31
N LYS A 162 -7.33 8.11 18.08
CA LYS A 162 -6.24 7.18 17.74
C LYS A 162 -6.70 5.72 17.63
N THR A 163 -7.68 5.31 18.43
CA THR A 163 -8.22 3.93 18.37
C THR A 163 -9.27 3.72 17.29
N SER A 164 -9.89 4.79 16.77
CA SER A 164 -11.02 4.71 15.85
C SER A 164 -10.72 5.17 14.42
N ILE A 165 -9.59 5.84 14.18
CA ILE A 165 -9.25 6.43 12.88
C ILE A 165 -9.21 5.41 11.73
N HIS A 166 -8.92 4.14 12.01
CA HIS A 166 -9.02 3.06 11.01
C HIS A 166 -10.44 2.65 10.66
N SER A 167 -11.45 3.15 11.37
CA SER A 167 -12.85 2.71 11.30
C SER A 167 -13.86 3.85 11.56
N VAL A 168 -13.51 5.09 11.20
CA VAL A 168 -14.25 6.34 11.49
C VAL A 168 -15.77 6.19 11.34
N TYR A 169 -16.23 5.76 10.18
CA TYR A 169 -17.65 5.73 9.85
C TYR A 169 -18.45 4.61 10.51
N THR A 170 -17.76 3.70 11.20
CA THR A 170 -18.42 2.65 11.99
C THR A 170 -18.66 3.09 13.44
N GLN A 171 -17.99 4.16 13.89
CA GLN A 171 -18.06 4.66 15.26
C GLN A 171 -19.47 5.16 15.61
N PRO A 172 -20.01 4.81 16.79
CA PRO A 172 -21.34 5.25 17.20
C PRO A 172 -21.51 6.78 17.19
N GLU A 173 -20.50 7.52 17.66
CA GLU A 173 -20.54 8.98 17.75
C GLU A 173 -20.61 9.63 16.36
N VAL A 174 -19.90 9.06 15.38
CA VAL A 174 -19.93 9.52 13.99
C VAL A 174 -21.28 9.20 13.34
N LYS A 175 -21.82 7.99 13.57
CA LYS A 175 -23.16 7.61 13.09
C LYS A 175 -24.26 8.50 13.66
N GLU A 176 -24.15 8.86 14.92
CA GLU A 176 -25.07 9.81 15.54
C GLU A 176 -24.92 11.21 14.93
N ALA A 177 -23.68 11.68 14.73
CA ALA A 177 -23.42 12.96 14.10
C ALA A 177 -24.03 13.07 12.68
N PHE A 178 -24.09 11.98 11.91
CA PHE A 178 -24.81 11.97 10.61
C PHE A 178 -26.31 12.31 10.72
N SER A 179 -26.91 12.11 11.90
CA SER A 179 -28.32 12.39 12.17
C SER A 179 -28.53 13.78 12.78
N VAL A 180 -27.45 14.51 13.10
CA VAL A 180 -27.52 15.84 13.70
C VAL A 180 -27.67 16.90 12.59
N PRO A 181 -28.76 17.68 12.56
CA PRO A 181 -28.93 18.73 11.55
C PRO A 181 -27.90 19.85 11.70
N GLY A 182 -27.38 20.32 10.57
CA GLY A 182 -26.48 21.48 10.49
C GLY A 182 -25.02 21.22 10.83
N MET A 183 -24.57 19.95 10.86
CA MET A 183 -23.15 19.62 10.98
C MET A 183 -22.39 20.14 9.74
N LYS A 184 -21.30 20.88 9.97
CA LYS A 184 -20.49 21.49 8.90
C LYS A 184 -19.28 20.66 8.45
N ALA A 185 -18.76 19.78 9.31
CA ALA A 185 -17.68 18.87 8.95
C ALA A 185 -18.02 18.08 7.67
N ILE A 186 -17.15 18.08 6.68
CA ILE A 186 -17.47 17.74 5.29
C ILE A 186 -17.97 16.30 5.15
N TYR A 187 -17.34 15.36 5.83
CA TYR A 187 -17.74 13.95 5.78
C TYR A 187 -18.91 13.61 6.68
N ILE A 188 -19.22 14.43 7.68
CA ILE A 188 -20.49 14.32 8.40
C ILE A 188 -21.64 14.86 7.54
N ALA A 189 -21.46 16.06 6.98
CA ALA A 189 -22.46 16.72 6.13
C ALA A 189 -22.83 15.89 4.89
N SER A 190 -21.84 15.21 4.31
CA SER A 190 -22.03 14.30 3.17
C SER A 190 -22.41 12.87 3.55
N LYS A 191 -22.65 12.58 4.84
CA LYS A 191 -23.01 11.24 5.34
C LYS A 191 -22.00 10.14 4.97
N GLY A 192 -20.71 10.47 5.04
CA GLY A 192 -19.60 9.58 4.73
C GLY A 192 -19.40 9.31 3.23
N ILE A 193 -19.90 10.20 2.36
CA ILE A 193 -19.61 10.15 0.93
C ILE A 193 -18.30 10.89 0.68
N HIS A 194 -17.31 10.16 0.19
CA HIS A 194 -16.00 10.72 -0.13
C HIS A 194 -16.03 11.22 -1.56
N TYR A 195 -15.64 12.47 -1.76
CA TYR A 195 -15.49 13.04 -3.08
C TYR A 195 -14.03 12.98 -3.49
N ASP A 196 -13.79 12.58 -4.72
CA ASP A 196 -12.54 12.90 -5.37
C ASP A 196 -12.55 14.39 -5.72
N PHE A 197 -11.72 15.19 -5.03
CA PHE A 197 -11.74 16.65 -5.14
C PHE A 197 -11.33 17.18 -6.52
N GLU A 198 -10.70 16.36 -7.36
CA GLU A 198 -10.34 16.77 -8.73
C GLU A 198 -11.42 16.38 -9.75
N THR A 199 -12.02 15.20 -9.62
CA THR A 199 -12.98 14.67 -10.61
C THR A 199 -14.44 14.84 -10.21
N GLY A 200 -14.71 15.22 -8.95
CA GLY A 200 -16.06 15.33 -8.38
C GLY A 200 -16.77 13.99 -8.19
N LYS A 201 -16.14 12.86 -8.54
CA LYS A 201 -16.76 11.53 -8.42
C LYS A 201 -16.87 11.12 -6.95
N GLY A 202 -18.09 10.86 -6.51
CA GLY A 202 -18.37 10.31 -5.18
C GLY A 202 -18.15 8.79 -5.14
N THR A 203 -17.48 8.31 -4.10
CA THR A 203 -17.34 6.86 -3.83
C THR A 203 -17.96 6.51 -2.48
N ARG A 204 -18.82 5.49 -2.48
CA ARG A 204 -19.48 4.96 -1.28
C ARG A 204 -19.09 3.50 -1.08
N GLY A 205 -18.44 3.21 0.05
CA GLY A 205 -18.18 1.85 0.49
C GLY A 205 -16.97 1.20 -0.18
N ILE A 206 -16.04 0.79 0.70
CA ILE A 206 -14.95 -0.19 0.54
C ILE A 206 -13.58 0.51 0.41
N SER A 207 -12.90 0.57 1.58
CA SER A 207 -11.71 1.37 1.99
C SER A 207 -11.88 2.89 2.06
N ASN A 208 -12.98 3.36 2.65
CA ASN A 208 -13.28 4.80 2.70
C ASN A 208 -12.35 5.64 3.60
N ASN A 209 -11.56 5.05 4.50
CA ASN A 209 -10.68 5.84 5.38
C ASN A 209 -9.35 6.18 4.69
N GLY A 210 -8.96 7.45 4.72
CA GLY A 210 -7.72 7.99 4.18
C GLY A 210 -6.49 7.25 4.70
N ILE A 211 -6.42 6.97 6.00
CA ILE A 211 -5.29 6.22 6.60
C ILE A 211 -5.08 4.84 5.98
N ILE A 212 -6.17 4.09 5.75
CA ILE A 212 -6.09 2.76 5.13
C ILE A 212 -5.62 2.90 3.68
N ASN A 213 -6.10 3.91 2.96
CA ASN A 213 -5.69 4.15 1.58
C ASN A 213 -4.20 4.51 1.47
N VAL A 214 -3.66 5.34 2.38
CA VAL A 214 -2.22 5.67 2.44
C VAL A 214 -1.41 4.39 2.67
N ILE A 215 -1.76 3.61 3.70
CA ILE A 215 -1.04 2.39 4.06
C ILE A 215 -1.07 1.36 2.93
N MET A 216 -2.24 1.08 2.36
CA MET A 216 -2.38 0.08 1.29
C MET A 216 -1.63 0.48 0.02
N MET A 217 -1.60 1.77 -0.30
CA MET A 217 -0.88 2.29 -1.47
C MET A 217 0.63 2.24 -1.27
N ALA A 218 1.12 2.57 -0.08
CA ALA A 218 2.54 2.41 0.29
C ALA A 218 2.98 0.94 0.19
N GLU A 219 2.20 0.02 0.77
CA GLU A 219 2.45 -1.41 0.71
C GLU A 219 2.46 -1.94 -0.73
N ALA A 220 1.46 -1.57 -1.54
CA ALA A 220 1.39 -1.96 -2.95
C ALA A 220 2.60 -1.47 -3.74
N THR A 221 3.03 -0.22 -3.49
CA THR A 221 4.18 0.40 -4.16
C THR A 221 5.46 -0.39 -3.91
N VAL A 222 5.73 -0.76 -2.66
CA VAL A 222 6.90 -1.59 -2.31
C VAL A 222 6.81 -2.95 -2.99
N HIS A 223 5.66 -3.63 -2.93
CA HIS A 223 5.51 -4.93 -3.57
C HIS A 223 5.76 -4.89 -5.07
N MET A 224 5.20 -3.88 -5.76
CA MET A 224 5.36 -3.70 -7.20
C MET A 224 6.80 -3.35 -7.59
N ALA A 225 7.48 -2.50 -6.81
CA ALA A 225 8.89 -2.16 -7.04
C ALA A 225 9.80 -3.39 -6.92
N TRP A 226 9.62 -4.17 -5.85
CA TRP A 226 10.38 -5.40 -5.64
C TRP A 226 10.10 -6.44 -6.72
N MET A 227 8.84 -6.62 -7.13
CA MET A 227 8.54 -7.50 -8.27
C MET A 227 9.25 -7.05 -9.55
N ARG A 228 9.26 -5.74 -9.83
CA ARG A 228 9.99 -5.23 -10.99
C ARG A 228 11.50 -5.45 -10.88
N ALA A 229 12.07 -5.29 -9.68
CA ALA A 229 13.48 -5.55 -9.43
C ALA A 229 13.83 -7.04 -9.66
N GLU A 230 12.99 -7.96 -9.18
CA GLU A 230 13.11 -9.40 -9.41
C GLU A 230 13.14 -9.72 -10.92
N GLY A 231 12.25 -9.09 -11.71
CA GLY A 231 12.26 -9.23 -13.16
C GLY A 231 13.56 -8.73 -13.80
N LEU A 232 14.03 -7.54 -13.42
CA LEU A 232 15.28 -6.98 -13.93
C LEU A 232 16.48 -7.89 -13.62
N GLU A 233 16.53 -8.48 -12.44
CA GLU A 233 17.57 -9.45 -12.08
C GLU A 233 17.49 -10.73 -12.92
N PHE A 234 16.30 -11.27 -13.15
CA PHE A 234 16.12 -12.47 -13.96
C PHE A 234 16.55 -12.23 -15.40
N GLU A 235 16.17 -11.08 -15.97
CA GLU A 235 16.56 -10.65 -17.30
C GLU A 235 18.08 -10.46 -17.42
N GLN A 236 18.71 -9.79 -16.45
CA GLN A 236 20.16 -9.59 -16.42
C GLN A 236 20.93 -10.91 -16.33
N LYS A 237 20.38 -11.92 -15.63
CA LYS A 237 20.97 -13.27 -15.51
C LYS A 237 20.68 -14.16 -16.73
N GLY A 238 19.93 -13.68 -17.71
CA GLY A 238 19.63 -14.43 -18.94
C GLY A 238 18.55 -15.50 -18.77
N ALA A 239 17.62 -15.31 -17.83
CA ALA A 239 16.48 -16.21 -17.67
C ALA A 239 15.58 -16.17 -18.92
N ALA A 240 15.16 -17.34 -19.39
CA ALA A 240 14.20 -17.48 -20.49
C ALA A 240 12.73 -17.28 -20.03
N GLY A 241 12.52 -17.22 -18.73
CA GLY A 241 11.23 -17.08 -18.09
C GLY A 241 11.32 -17.31 -16.59
N TYR A 242 10.19 -17.53 -15.95
CA TYR A 242 10.13 -17.85 -14.52
C TYR A 242 9.09 -18.92 -14.24
N TYR A 243 9.27 -19.66 -13.16
CA TYR A 243 8.23 -20.52 -12.63
C TYR A 243 7.59 -19.84 -11.42
N GLN A 244 6.29 -19.63 -11.46
CA GLN A 244 5.52 -19.07 -10.37
C GLN A 244 5.06 -20.20 -9.45
N LEU A 245 5.42 -20.10 -8.18
CA LEU A 245 5.09 -21.07 -7.15
C LEU A 245 4.17 -20.43 -6.11
N ARG A 246 3.21 -21.24 -5.64
CA ARG A 246 2.30 -20.83 -4.59
C ARG A 246 3.03 -20.84 -3.25
N GLY A 247 2.92 -19.73 -2.52
CA GLY A 247 3.43 -19.59 -1.15
C GLY A 247 2.34 -19.49 -0.08
N SER A 248 1.06 -19.40 -0.49
CA SER A 248 -0.09 -19.31 0.41
C SER A 248 -0.80 -20.65 0.51
N ASN A 249 -1.19 -21.05 1.73
CA ASN A 249 -2.06 -22.21 1.94
C ASN A 249 -3.56 -21.88 1.82
N TYR A 250 -3.92 -20.60 1.63
CA TYR A 250 -5.31 -20.17 1.51
C TYR A 250 -5.87 -20.49 0.10
N PRO A 251 -6.96 -21.27 -0.04
CA PRO A 251 -7.51 -21.69 -1.34
C PRO A 251 -7.97 -20.48 -2.17
N CYS A 252 -7.23 -20.16 -3.22
CA CYS A 252 -7.46 -18.96 -4.02
C CYS A 252 -7.25 -19.28 -5.51
N ALA A 253 -8.35 -19.25 -6.27
CA ALA A 253 -8.34 -19.51 -7.71
C ALA A 253 -7.41 -18.56 -8.47
N ALA A 254 -7.39 -17.27 -8.12
CA ALA A 254 -6.51 -16.28 -8.76
C ALA A 254 -5.02 -16.56 -8.50
N CYS A 255 -4.66 -17.13 -7.34
CA CYS A 255 -3.29 -17.61 -7.11
C CYS A 255 -2.99 -18.86 -7.95
N ASP A 256 -3.95 -19.78 -8.03
CA ASP A 256 -3.78 -21.07 -8.72
C ASP A 256 -3.62 -20.90 -10.23
N GLU A 257 -4.35 -19.95 -10.83
CA GLU A 257 -4.22 -19.57 -12.25
C GLU A 257 -2.83 -19.04 -12.62
N GLN A 258 -2.09 -18.52 -11.64
CA GLN A 258 -0.77 -17.97 -11.85
C GLN A 258 0.33 -19.01 -11.67
N VAL A 259 0.05 -20.19 -11.08
CA VAL A 259 1.06 -21.22 -10.83
C VAL A 259 1.48 -21.88 -12.14
N GLY A 260 2.78 -22.02 -12.36
CA GLY A 260 3.33 -22.69 -13.53
C GLY A 260 4.50 -21.95 -14.15
N PHE A 261 4.94 -22.44 -15.31
CA PHE A 261 5.99 -21.81 -16.09
C PHE A 261 5.43 -20.67 -16.95
N HIS A 262 6.02 -19.49 -16.80
CA HIS A 262 5.76 -18.30 -17.60
C HIS A 262 6.98 -18.04 -18.48
N LYS A 263 6.77 -18.10 -19.80
CA LYS A 263 7.83 -17.84 -20.79
C LYS A 263 8.02 -16.32 -20.93
N GLY A 264 9.27 -15.87 -20.92
CA GLY A 264 9.59 -14.45 -20.89
C GLY A 264 9.51 -13.86 -19.48
N ILE A 265 10.08 -12.67 -19.31
CA ILE A 265 10.10 -11.94 -18.03
C ILE A 265 9.03 -10.84 -18.00
N GLU A 266 8.43 -10.52 -19.13
CA GLU A 266 7.45 -9.45 -19.33
C GLU A 266 6.25 -9.57 -18.38
N GLY A 267 5.80 -10.81 -18.10
CA GLY A 267 4.72 -11.07 -17.13
C GLY A 267 5.02 -10.50 -15.74
N ILE A 268 6.27 -10.48 -15.29
CA ILE A 268 6.65 -9.88 -14.01
C ILE A 268 6.39 -8.36 -14.00
N TYR A 269 6.51 -7.71 -15.16
CA TYR A 269 6.34 -6.26 -15.31
C TYR A 269 4.89 -5.85 -15.59
N THR A 270 4.12 -6.71 -16.25
CA THR A 270 2.76 -6.39 -16.71
C THR A 270 1.68 -6.95 -15.81
N ASP A 271 1.96 -8.02 -15.07
CA ASP A 271 0.94 -8.68 -14.27
C ASP A 271 0.70 -7.86 -12.99
N PRO A 272 -0.56 -7.47 -12.72
CA PRO A 272 -0.88 -6.78 -11.50
C PRO A 272 -0.56 -7.68 -10.30
N LEU A 273 -0.20 -7.05 -9.19
CA LEU A 273 -0.10 -7.74 -7.91
C LEU A 273 -1.44 -8.43 -7.61
N VAL A 274 -1.48 -9.76 -7.70
CA VAL A 274 -2.72 -10.55 -7.56
C VAL A 274 -3.42 -10.24 -6.24
N HIS A 275 -2.64 -10.10 -5.17
CA HIS A 275 -3.12 -9.74 -3.83
C HIS A 275 -2.10 -8.84 -3.15
N LEU A 276 -2.57 -7.85 -2.39
CA LEU A 276 -1.70 -6.94 -1.64
C LEU A 276 -0.71 -7.69 -0.74
N HIS A 277 -1.15 -8.77 -0.09
CA HIS A 277 -0.33 -9.59 0.80
C HIS A 277 0.16 -10.89 0.14
N CYS A 278 0.36 -10.88 -1.18
CA CYS A 278 0.78 -12.08 -1.91
C CYS A 278 2.12 -12.62 -1.35
N CYS A 279 2.14 -13.90 -1.02
CA CYS A 279 3.36 -14.62 -0.60
C CYS A 279 3.82 -15.67 -1.61
N CYS A 280 3.20 -15.71 -2.79
CA CYS A 280 3.68 -16.52 -3.91
C CYS A 280 5.03 -15.97 -4.38
N TYR A 281 5.92 -16.87 -4.81
CA TYR A 281 7.30 -16.59 -5.14
C TYR A 281 7.66 -17.12 -6.52
N ARG A 282 8.68 -16.54 -7.12
CA ARG A 282 9.15 -16.90 -8.45
C ARG A 282 10.54 -17.50 -8.36
N ILE A 283 10.86 -18.34 -9.33
CA ILE A 283 12.20 -18.84 -9.56
C ILE A 283 12.55 -18.60 -11.03
N PRO A 284 13.77 -18.12 -11.33
CA PRO A 284 14.19 -17.93 -12.71
C PRO A 284 14.36 -19.29 -13.39
N ILE A 285 14.01 -19.36 -14.66
CA ILE A 285 14.21 -20.55 -15.49
C ILE A 285 15.15 -20.19 -16.64
N TYR A 286 16.25 -20.92 -16.74
CA TYR A 286 17.29 -20.67 -17.74
C TYR A 286 17.15 -21.61 -18.93
N PRO A 287 17.54 -21.17 -20.14
CA PRO A 287 17.57 -22.06 -21.30
C PRO A 287 18.58 -23.19 -21.07
N GLN A 288 18.30 -24.34 -21.67
CA GLN A 288 19.26 -25.44 -21.72
C GLN A 288 20.47 -24.98 -22.53
N ASN A 289 21.67 -25.04 -21.94
CA ASN A 289 22.90 -24.77 -22.68
C ASN A 289 23.14 -25.93 -23.65
N ASN A 290 22.71 -25.80 -24.91
CA ASN A 290 23.04 -26.76 -25.97
C ASN A 290 24.49 -26.60 -26.42
N PHE A 291 25.44 -26.91 -25.54
CA PHE A 291 26.81 -27.27 -25.92
C PHE A 291 27.33 -28.35 -24.98
N THR A 292 26.92 -29.59 -25.26
CA THR A 292 27.73 -30.82 -25.38
C THR A 292 26.97 -32.06 -24.90
N ASN A 293 27.07 -33.11 -25.72
CA ASN A 293 26.53 -34.44 -25.49
C ASN A 293 26.89 -34.97 -24.09
N GLY A 294 25.89 -35.33 -23.29
CA GLY A 294 26.11 -36.03 -22.03
C GLY A 294 24.80 -36.46 -21.40
N ILE A 295 24.46 -37.74 -21.53
CA ILE A 295 23.35 -38.39 -20.81
C ILE A 295 23.70 -38.38 -19.32
N ILE A 296 22.80 -37.86 -18.46
CA ILE A 296 22.88 -38.06 -17.01
C ILE A 296 21.54 -38.64 -16.54
N ASN A 297 21.58 -39.89 -16.07
CA ASN A 297 20.50 -40.48 -15.28
C ASN A 297 20.65 -40.01 -13.83
N ILE A 298 19.56 -39.61 -13.19
CA ILE A 298 19.53 -39.30 -11.76
C ILE A 298 18.62 -40.33 -11.08
N ILE A 299 19.16 -41.01 -10.07
CA ILE A 299 18.50 -41.94 -9.13
C ILE A 299 17.92 -41.13 -7.98
#